data_AF-A0A6M0C488-F1
#
_entry.id   AF-A0A6M0C488-F1
#
_cell.length_a   1.000
_cell.length_b   1.000
_cell.length_c   1.000
_cell.angle_alpha   90.00
_cell.angle_beta   90.00
_cell.angle_gamma   90.00
#
_symmetry.space_group_name_H-M   'P 1'
#
loop_
_entity.id
_entity.type
_entity.pdbx_description
1 polymer ?
#
loop_
_entity_poly.entity_id
_entity_poly.type
_entity_poly.pdbx_seq_one_letter_code
_entity_poly.pdbx_strand_id
1 'polypeptide(L)'
;MTQEKTMRQIAFYGKGGIGKSTTSQNTLAAMSENQKIMIVGCDPKADSTRLMLHCKAQTTILHLAAERGAVEDIELEEVLLTG
;
A
#
# COMPACT_ATOMS: atom_id res chain seq x y z
N MET A 1 -16.32 14.87 24.35
CA MET A 1 -16.58 13.59 23.66
C MET A 1 -15.69 13.54 22.43
N THR A 2 -14.51 12.94 22.53
CA THR A 2 -13.71 12.56 21.35
C THR A 2 -14.42 11.37 20.71
N GLN A 3 -15.02 11.57 19.54
CA GLN A 3 -15.56 10.45 18.77
C GLN A 3 -14.42 9.50 18.43
N GLU A 4 -14.59 8.22 18.75
CA GLU A 4 -13.64 7.18 18.39
C GLU A 4 -13.63 7.07 16.86
N LYS A 5 -12.53 7.50 16.24
CA LYS A 5 -12.42 7.53 14.77
C LYS A 5 -12.14 6.12 14.28
N THR A 6 -13.18 5.41 13.83
CA THR A 6 -13.04 4.08 13.23
C THR A 6 -12.18 4.13 11.96
N MET A 7 -11.25 3.18 11.80
CA MET A 7 -10.45 3.04 10.58
C MET A 7 -11.35 2.71 9.40
N ARG A 8 -11.24 3.46 8.31
CA ARG A 8 -11.94 3.15 7.05
C ARG A 8 -11.08 2.20 6.23
N GLN A 9 -11.66 1.06 5.85
CA GLN A 9 -11.02 0.04 5.01
C GLN A 9 -11.61 0.14 3.60
N ILE A 10 -10.76 0.40 2.60
CA ILE A 10 -11.17 0.65 1.21
C ILE A 10 -10.35 -0.25 0.29
N ALA A 11 -11.01 -0.87 -0.70
CA ALA A 11 -10.37 -1.64 -1.75
C ALA A 11 -10.75 -1.09 -3.13
N PHE A 12 -9.76 -0.91 -4.00
CA PHE A 12 -9.96 -0.46 -5.37
C PHE A 12 -9.93 -1.67 -6.32
N TYR A 13 -11.03 -1.89 -7.06
CA TYR A 13 -11.17 -2.96 -8.05
C TYR A 13 -11.30 -2.42 -9.47
N GLY A 14 -10.99 -3.26 -10.46
CA GLY A 14 -11.13 -2.90 -11.88
C GLY A 14 -10.22 -3.70 -12.81
N LYS A 15 -10.54 -3.70 -14.11
CA LYS A 15 -9.79 -4.39 -15.17
C LYS A 15 -8.34 -3.90 -15.25
N GLY A 16 -7.42 -4.78 -15.64
CA GLY A 16 -6.03 -4.40 -15.89
C GLY A 16 -5.92 -3.36 -17.01
N GLY A 17 -5.08 -2.34 -16.82
CA GLY A 17 -4.79 -1.31 -17.83
C GLY A 17 -5.71 -0.08 -17.84
N ILE A 18 -6.73 -0.01 -16.96
CA ILE A 18 -7.65 1.15 -16.90
C ILE A 18 -7.16 2.31 -16.02
N GLY A 19 -5.94 2.23 -15.48
CA GLY A 19 -5.39 3.27 -14.60
C GLY A 19 -5.77 3.16 -13.12
N LYS A 20 -6.27 2.02 -12.65
CA LYS A 20 -6.67 1.79 -11.25
C LYS A 20 -5.61 2.19 -10.20
N SER A 21 -4.38 1.71 -10.34
CA SER A 21 -3.28 2.05 -9.42
C SER A 21 -2.88 3.53 -9.50
N THR A 22 -3.01 4.14 -10.67
CA THR A 22 -2.75 5.58 -10.85
C THR A 22 -3.81 6.42 -10.16
N THR A 23 -5.10 6.13 -10.38
CA THR A 23 -6.21 6.87 -9.78
C THR A 23 -6.25 6.72 -8.27
N SER A 24 -6.04 5.51 -7.75
CA SER A 24 -6.00 5.26 -6.30
C SER A 24 -4.86 6.02 -5.62
N GLN A 25 -3.63 5.95 -6.13
CA GLN A 25 -2.49 6.69 -5.55
C GLN A 25 -2.73 8.21 -5.52
N ASN A 26 -3.28 8.81 -6.59
CA ASN A 26 -3.59 10.24 -6.60
C ASN A 26 -4.71 10.62 -5.62
N THR A 27 -5.74 9.76 -5.52
CA THR A 27 -6.85 9.97 -4.57
C THR A 27 -6.35 9.91 -3.13
N LEU A 28 -5.50 8.92 -2.84
CA LEU A 28 -4.91 8.73 -1.51
C LEU A 28 -3.94 9.86 -1.17
N ALA A 29 -3.14 10.36 -2.13
CA ALA A 29 -2.31 11.54 -1.94
C ALA A 29 -3.13 12.75 -1.50
N ALA A 30 -4.24 13.05 -2.18
CA ALA A 30 -5.12 14.15 -1.79
C ALA A 30 -5.76 13.94 -0.40
N MET A 31 -6.13 12.69 -0.06
CA MET A 31 -6.68 12.39 1.25
C MET A 31 -5.64 12.45 2.38
N SER A 32 -4.35 12.25 2.07
CA SER A 32 -3.27 12.21 3.05
C SER A 32 -3.06 13.55 3.77
N GLU A 33 -3.49 14.66 3.17
CA GLU A 33 -3.42 16.00 3.76
C GLU A 33 -4.14 16.09 5.11
N ASN A 34 -5.18 15.27 5.31
CA ASN A 34 -6.03 15.32 6.51
C ASN A 34 -6.17 13.96 7.21
N GLN A 35 -5.60 12.90 6.63
CA GLN A 35 -5.78 11.53 7.09
C GLN A 35 -4.47 10.76 7.06
N LYS A 36 -4.20 9.99 8.12
CA LYS A 36 -3.17 8.95 8.07
C LYS A 36 -3.68 7.81 7.20
N ILE A 37 -2.90 7.45 6.17
CA ILE A 37 -3.26 6.44 5.18
C ILE A 37 -2.14 5.41 5.13
N MET A 38 -2.53 4.14 5.10
CA MET A 38 -1.65 3.01 4.79
C MET A 38 -2.08 2.42 3.47
N ILE A 39 -1.12 2.19 2.56
CA ILE A 39 -1.36 1.59 1.26
C ILE A 39 -0.83 0.16 1.28
N VAL A 40 -1.67 -0.80 0.89
CA VAL A 40 -1.27 -2.20 0.70
C VAL A 40 -1.44 -2.53 -0.79
N GLY A 41 -0.32 -2.78 -1.46
CA GLY A 41 -0.31 -3.15 -2.87
C GLY A 41 -0.71 -4.61 -3.06
N CYS A 42 -1.88 -4.86 -3.66
CA CYS A 42 -2.38 -6.21 -3.94
C CYS A 42 -2.52 -6.54 -5.44
N ASP A 43 -2.02 -5.66 -6.33
CA ASP A 43 -2.08 -5.88 -7.79
C ASP A 43 -0.71 -6.37 -8.30
N PRO A 44 -0.58 -7.63 -8.77
CA PRO A 44 0.71 -8.17 -9.23
C PRO A 44 1.19 -7.53 -10.54
N LYS A 45 0.33 -6.79 -11.24
CA LYS A 45 0.64 -6.18 -12.54
C LYS A 45 1.20 -4.76 -12.42
N ALA A 46 0.91 -4.06 -11.34
CA ALA A 46 1.23 -2.64 -11.21
C ALA A 46 1.78 -2.29 -9.83
N ASP A 47 2.87 -1.52 -9.82
CA ASP A 47 3.37 -0.92 -8.58
C ASP A 47 2.38 0.16 -8.12
N SER A 48 1.65 -0.18 -7.04
CA SER A 48 0.61 0.66 -6.46
C SER A 48 1.14 1.64 -5.41
N THR A 49 2.47 1.74 -5.27
CA THR A 49 3.14 2.60 -4.29
C THR A 49 4.16 3.55 -4.90
N ARG A 50 4.61 3.29 -6.14
CA ARG A 50 5.62 4.05 -6.89
C ARG A 50 5.45 5.57 -6.82
N LEU A 51 4.22 6.06 -6.97
CA LEU A 51 3.96 7.51 -7.00
C LEU A 51 4.06 8.14 -5.62
N MET A 52 3.82 7.38 -4.55
CA MET A 52 3.92 7.86 -3.18
C MET A 52 5.37 7.78 -2.67
N LEU A 53 6.07 6.69 -2.97
CA LEU A 53 7.44 6.47 -2.51
C LEU A 53 8.50 7.12 -3.41
N HIS A 54 8.09 7.64 -4.57
CA HIS A 54 8.97 8.19 -5.60
C HIS A 54 10.11 7.24 -6.04
N CYS A 55 9.94 5.93 -5.82
CA CYS A 55 10.93 4.90 -6.14
C CYS A 55 10.22 3.65 -6.69
N LYS A 56 10.99 2.67 -7.17
CA LYS A 56 10.44 1.31 -7.39
C LYS A 56 10.52 0.57 -6.06
N ALA A 57 9.38 0.28 -5.45
CA ALA A 57 9.33 -0.63 -4.31
C ALA A 57 9.33 -2.06 -4.84
N GLN A 58 10.52 -2.66 -4.98
CA GLN A 58 10.64 -3.99 -5.58
C GLN A 58 10.43 -5.13 -4.57
N THR A 59 10.73 -4.90 -3.29
CA THR A 59 10.63 -5.92 -2.26
C THR A 59 9.18 -6.03 -1.78
N THR A 60 8.55 -7.18 -2.02
CA THR A 60 7.20 -7.49 -1.52
C THR A 60 7.29 -8.33 -0.25
N ILE A 61 6.23 -8.32 0.58
CA ILE A 61 6.12 -9.17 1.76
C ILE A 61 6.32 -10.65 1.39
N LEU A 62 5.70 -11.10 0.29
CA LEU A 62 5.82 -12.48 -0.18
C LEU A 62 7.22 -12.84 -0.65
N HIS A 63 7.97 -11.88 -1.22
CA HIS A 63 9.35 -12.10 -1.61
C HIS A 63 10.23 -12.31 -0.38
N LEU A 64 10.11 -11.45 0.63
CA LEU A 64 10.86 -11.58 1.88
C LEU A 64 10.47 -12.86 2.65
N ALA A 65 9.19 -13.25 2.61
CA ALA A 65 8.71 -14.49 3.24
C ALA A 65 9.34 -15.72 2.60
N ALA A 66 9.49 -15.72 1.27
CA ALA A 66 10.14 -16.81 0.56
C ALA A 66 11.63 -16.93 0.92
N GLU A 67 12.31 -15.83 1.24
CA GLU A 67 13.71 -15.83 1.68
C GLU A 67 13.88 -16.30 3.14
N ARG A 68 12.89 -16.00 4.01
CA ARG A 68 12.95 -16.34 5.44
C ARG A 68 12.33 -17.68 5.81
N GLY A 69 11.42 -18.19 4.97
CA GLY A 69 10.72 -19.45 5.18
C GLY A 69 9.24 -19.27 5.46
N ALA A 70 8.85 -18.23 6.20
CA ALA A 70 7.44 -17.94 6.52
C ALA A 70 7.16 -16.44 6.62
N VAL A 71 5.87 -16.06 6.64
CA VAL A 71 5.44 -14.66 6.80
C VAL A 71 5.56 -14.23 8.26
N GLU A 72 5.40 -15.18 9.18
CA GLU A 72 5.51 -15.02 10.63
C GLU A 72 6.92 -14.62 11.08
N ASP A 73 7.94 -14.84 10.23
CA ASP A 73 9.34 -14.48 10.47
C ASP A 73 9.71 -13.08 9.94
N ILE A 74 8.70 -12.27 9.56
CA ILE A 74 8.87 -10.91 9.04
C ILE A 74 8.31 -9.91 10.03
N GLU A 75 9.12 -8.91 10.37
CA GLU A 75 8.70 -7.77 11.17
C GLU A 75 8.17 -6.62 10.29
N LEU A 76 7.28 -5.81 10.85
CA LEU A 76 6.61 -4.75 10.09
C LEU A 76 7.60 -3.72 9.54
N GLU A 77 8.63 -3.39 10.31
CA GLU A 77 9.67 -2.42 9.96
C GLU A 77 10.46 -2.81 8.70
N GLU A 78 10.42 -4.08 8.32
CA GLU A 78 11.17 -4.63 7.19
C GLU A 78 10.43 -4.47 5.87
N VAL A 79 9.12 -4.19 5.94
CA VAL A 79 8.23 -4.10 4.77
C VAL A 79 7.47 -2.77 4.73
N LEU A 80 7.41 -2.03 5.84
CA LEU A 80 6.77 -0.73 5.91
C LEU A 80 7.71 0.37 5.40
N LEU A 81 7.28 1.05 4.34
CA LEU A 81 7.96 2.22 3.80
C LEU A 81 7.14 3.47 4.06
N THR A 82 7.82 4.57 4.39
CA THR A 82 7.22 5.90 4.56
C THR A 82 7.51 6.77 3.35
N GLY A 83 6.49 7.48 2.85
CA GLY A 83 6.58 8.44 1.75
C GLY A 83 5.68 9.63 1.99
#